data_AF-A0A5P2CWE8-F1
#
_entry.id   AF-A0A5P2CWE8-F1
#
_cell.length_a   1.000
_cell.length_b   1.000
_cell.length_c   1.000
_cell.angle_alpha   90.00
_cell.angle_beta   90.00
_cell.angle_gamma   90.00
#
_symmetry.space_group_name_H-M   'P 1'
#
loop_
_entity.id
_entity.type
_entity.pdbx_description
1 polymer ?
#
loop_
_entity_poly.entity_id
_entity_poly.type
_entity_poly.pdbx_seq_one_letter_code
_entity_poly.pdbx_strand_id
1 'polypeptide(L)'
;MTNEIEFPDLSDDEPWDIPLELPAMVDLLDLEVRPMESRDARALAEEKHYLHRKPTVSHAYGLHAGLAAVGLVTLGSPASGHLQRGACPGDPSCVIELNRLWVDDAMPPNTASWFVSRALRQMPPRIVVSYADTAYGHMGYVYRAMSFRYAGWTDMERRTPRLDYVPLRGGHSREATRSGYRETVRRRPKVKYWTTTGDRRERRRLARLCTWPSLDWRTLPPPTEHRHHRVR
;
A
#
# COMPACT_ATOMS: atom_id res chain seq x y z
N MET A 1 -38.76 31.83 -40.63
CA MET A 1 -38.67 32.73 -39.46
C MET A 1 -38.26 31.85 -38.28
N THR A 2 -37.01 31.40 -38.16
CA THR A 2 -35.83 32.14 -37.63
C THR A 2 -36.20 32.98 -36.40
N ASN A 3 -35.79 32.54 -35.21
CA ASN A 3 -34.59 33.13 -34.61
C ASN A 3 -33.99 32.23 -33.51
N GLU A 4 -32.70 31.97 -33.66
CA GLU A 4 -31.77 31.41 -32.69
C GLU A 4 -31.41 32.45 -31.62
N ILE A 5 -30.93 32.00 -30.46
CA ILE A 5 -29.80 32.64 -29.77
C ILE A 5 -28.87 31.51 -29.27
N GLU A 6 -27.62 31.58 -29.73
CA GLU A 6 -26.52 30.64 -29.48
C GLU A 6 -25.84 30.80 -28.10
N PHE A 7 -25.09 29.75 -27.75
CA PHE A 7 -24.24 29.56 -26.57
C PHE A 7 -22.93 30.34 -26.63
N PRO A 8 -22.20 30.54 -25.51
CA PRO A 8 -20.76 30.71 -25.57
C PRO A 8 -20.06 29.36 -25.76
N ASP A 9 -19.28 29.32 -26.82
CA ASP A 9 -18.21 28.37 -27.13
C ASP A 9 -17.05 28.49 -26.12
N LEU A 10 -16.72 27.37 -25.47
CA LEU A 10 -15.38 27.07 -24.99
C LEU A 10 -15.03 25.66 -25.44
N SER A 11 -14.64 25.60 -26.69
CA SER A 11 -13.68 24.68 -27.30
C SER A 11 -12.45 24.46 -26.40
N ASP A 12 -11.99 23.21 -26.47
CA ASP A 12 -10.65 22.71 -26.20
C ASP A 12 -10.20 22.59 -24.72
N ASP A 13 -10.59 21.49 -24.11
CA ASP A 13 -9.62 20.47 -23.67
C ASP A 13 -10.35 19.12 -23.71
N GLU A 14 -9.91 18.25 -24.61
CA GLU A 14 -10.51 16.94 -24.92
C GLU A 14 -10.99 16.18 -23.66
N PRO A 15 -12.18 15.54 -23.68
CA PRO A 15 -12.35 14.38 -22.82
C PRO A 15 -11.24 13.42 -23.24
N TRP A 16 -10.32 13.11 -22.32
CA TRP A 16 -9.28 12.11 -22.57
C TRP A 16 -9.96 10.86 -23.07
N ASP A 17 -9.94 10.70 -24.40
CA ASP A 17 -10.26 9.48 -25.10
C ASP A 17 -9.42 8.42 -24.37
N ILE A 18 -10.11 7.48 -23.76
CA ILE A 18 -9.52 6.23 -23.32
C ILE A 18 -9.68 5.30 -24.51
N PRO A 19 -8.73 5.18 -25.45
CA PRO A 19 -8.78 4.08 -26.37
C PRO A 19 -7.98 2.91 -25.80
N LEU A 20 -8.57 1.75 -26.08
CA LEU A 20 -8.01 0.41 -26.15
C LEU A 20 -8.01 -0.38 -24.84
N GLU A 21 -8.99 -1.28 -24.78
CA GLU A 21 -8.89 -2.56 -24.09
C GLU A 21 -7.44 -3.03 -24.03
N LEU A 22 -6.98 -3.40 -22.84
CA LEU A 22 -5.67 -4.03 -22.67
C LEU A 22 -5.59 -5.18 -23.68
N PRO A 23 -4.56 -5.23 -24.55
CA PRO A 23 -4.43 -6.32 -25.50
C PRO A 23 -4.47 -7.64 -24.73
N ALA A 24 -5.08 -8.66 -25.33
CA ALA A 24 -5.33 -9.96 -24.69
C ALA A 24 -4.07 -10.66 -24.13
N MET A 25 -2.88 -10.13 -24.43
CA MET A 25 -1.61 -10.53 -23.85
C MET A 25 -0.69 -9.32 -23.70
N VAL A 26 -0.61 -8.77 -22.49
CA VAL A 26 0.42 -7.79 -22.11
C VAL A 26 1.62 -8.57 -21.58
N ASP A 27 2.77 -8.51 -22.28
CA ASP A 27 4.03 -9.04 -21.75
C ASP A 27 4.61 -8.05 -20.72
N LEU A 28 5.28 -8.56 -19.69
CA LEU A 28 6.05 -7.75 -18.75
C LEU A 28 7.14 -6.91 -19.46
N LEU A 29 7.58 -7.32 -20.65
CA LEU A 29 8.55 -6.57 -21.46
C LEU A 29 8.00 -5.23 -21.98
N ASP A 30 6.69 -5.10 -22.13
CA ASP A 30 6.02 -3.88 -22.61
C ASP A 30 5.62 -2.93 -21.48
N LEU A 31 5.91 -3.32 -20.24
CA LEU A 31 5.57 -2.55 -19.06
C LEU A 31 6.67 -1.58 -18.68
N GLU A 32 6.28 -0.34 -18.39
CA GLU A 32 7.18 0.68 -17.89
C GLU A 32 6.86 1.04 -16.43
N VAL A 33 7.91 1.23 -15.63
CA VAL A 33 7.80 1.69 -14.24
C VAL A 33 8.40 3.08 -14.13
N ARG A 34 7.54 4.09 -13.96
CA ARG A 34 7.94 5.49 -13.89
C ARG A 34 7.41 6.19 -12.63
N PRO A 35 8.09 7.24 -12.15
CA PRO A 35 7.54 8.10 -11.11
C PRO A 35 6.16 8.64 -11.52
N MET A 36 5.28 8.76 -10.54
CA MET A 36 3.92 9.29 -10.72
C MET A 36 3.71 10.48 -9.81
N GLU A 37 3.04 11.51 -10.32
CA GLU A 37 2.70 12.70 -9.55
C GLU A 37 1.80 12.37 -8.36
N SER A 38 2.04 13.05 -7.23
CA SER A 38 1.33 12.74 -5.98
C SER A 38 -0.18 12.98 -6.07
N ARG A 39 -0.62 13.89 -6.95
CA ARG A 39 -2.05 14.15 -7.18
C ARG A 39 -2.70 12.94 -7.85
N ASP A 40 -2.11 12.46 -8.94
CA ASP A 40 -2.65 11.40 -9.77
C ASP A 40 -2.57 10.05 -9.03
N ALA A 41 -1.46 9.82 -8.31
CA ALA A 41 -1.32 8.67 -7.43
C ALA A 41 -2.40 8.61 -6.34
N ARG A 42 -2.80 9.75 -5.76
CA ARG A 42 -3.88 9.79 -4.76
C ARG A 42 -5.24 9.50 -5.38
N ALA A 43 -5.52 10.06 -6.56
CA ALA A 43 -6.76 9.82 -7.28
C ALA A 43 -6.89 8.34 -7.64
N LEU A 44 -5.85 7.76 -8.25
CA LEU A 44 -5.83 6.35 -8.63
C LEU A 44 -5.90 5.40 -7.42
N ALA A 45 -5.24 5.75 -6.30
CA ALA A 45 -5.35 4.98 -5.06
C ALA A 45 -6.76 5.03 -4.44
N GLU A 46 -7.45 6.16 -4.53
CA GLU A 46 -8.83 6.29 -4.03
C GLU A 46 -9.82 5.52 -4.91
N GLU A 47 -9.60 5.51 -6.22
CA GLU A 47 -10.44 4.79 -7.17
C GLU A 47 -10.21 3.27 -7.11
N LYS A 48 -8.97 2.81 -7.24
CA LYS A 48 -8.67 1.40 -7.54
C LYS A 48 -8.23 0.55 -6.35
N HIS A 49 -7.66 1.14 -5.30
CA HIS A 49 -7.21 0.35 -4.15
C HIS A 49 -8.39 -0.05 -3.27
N TYR A 50 -8.41 -1.28 -2.75
CA TYR A 50 -9.49 -1.83 -1.91
C TYR A 50 -9.89 -1.01 -0.66
N LEU A 51 -9.10 0.01 -0.29
CA LEU A 51 -9.39 0.89 0.85
C LEU A 51 -10.20 2.13 0.46
N HIS A 52 -10.23 2.48 -0.83
CA HIS A 52 -10.89 3.67 -1.38
C HIS A 52 -10.65 4.96 -0.58
N ARG A 53 -9.38 5.20 -0.20
CA ARG A 53 -8.97 6.34 0.63
C ARG A 53 -7.57 6.82 0.24
N LYS A 54 -7.44 8.15 0.11
CA LYS A 54 -6.18 8.84 -0.21
C LYS A 54 -5.05 8.48 0.78
N PRO A 55 -3.89 8.00 0.29
CA PRO A 55 -2.71 7.78 1.13
C PRO A 55 -1.91 9.07 1.38
N THR A 56 -1.05 9.02 2.39
CA THR A 56 0.11 9.92 2.47
C THR A 56 1.11 9.51 1.39
N VAL A 57 1.60 10.46 0.60
CA VAL A 57 2.50 10.18 -0.54
C VAL A 57 3.75 11.02 -0.38
N SER A 58 4.90 10.35 -0.25
CA SER A 58 6.24 10.92 -0.33
C SER A 58 6.96 10.48 -1.60
N HIS A 59 6.69 9.25 -2.06
CA HIS A 59 7.09 8.73 -3.35
C HIS A 59 5.94 7.92 -3.95
N ALA A 60 5.74 8.02 -5.27
CA ALA A 60 4.77 7.22 -5.99
C ALA A 60 5.33 6.81 -7.34
N TYR A 61 4.97 5.60 -7.76
CA TYR A 61 5.35 5.05 -9.05
C TYR A 61 4.12 4.41 -9.69
N GLY A 62 3.98 4.61 -10.99
CA GLY A 62 2.98 3.94 -11.83
C GLY A 62 3.59 2.79 -12.61
N LEU A 63 2.79 1.77 -12.87
CA LEU A 63 3.05 0.74 -13.86
C LEU A 63 2.22 1.06 -15.10
N HIS A 64 2.87 1.17 -16.25
CA HIS A 64 2.22 1.60 -17.48
C HIS A 64 2.34 0.55 -18.58
N ALA A 65 1.23 0.30 -19.27
CA ALA A 65 1.16 -0.45 -20.53
C ALA A 65 0.79 0.57 -21.62
N GLY A 66 1.79 1.09 -22.34
CA GLY A 66 1.61 2.26 -23.20
C GLY A 66 1.12 3.48 -22.41
N LEU A 67 -0.02 4.04 -22.81
CA LEU A 67 -0.63 5.20 -22.13
C LEU A 67 -1.44 4.82 -20.88
N ALA A 68 -1.83 3.55 -20.73
CA ALA A 68 -2.68 3.09 -19.63
C ALA A 68 -1.88 2.87 -18.34
N ALA A 69 -2.39 3.39 -17.21
CA ALA A 69 -1.86 3.08 -15.88
C ALA A 69 -2.51 1.80 -15.33
N VAL A 70 -1.74 0.70 -15.32
CA VAL A 70 -2.18 -0.65 -14.91
C VAL A 70 -1.66 -1.05 -13.53
N GLY A 71 -1.06 -0.12 -12.80
CA GLY A 71 -0.63 -0.35 -11.44
C GLY A 71 -0.12 0.90 -10.75
N LEU A 72 -0.12 0.84 -9.43
CA LEU A 72 0.27 1.92 -8.53
C LEU A 72 0.98 1.37 -7.30
N VAL A 73 2.09 1.99 -6.92
CA VAL A 73 2.67 1.82 -5.59
C VAL A 73 2.97 3.19 -4.98
N THR A 74 2.52 3.40 -3.75
CA THR A 74 2.80 4.63 -2.99
C THR A 74 3.55 4.31 -1.71
N LEU A 75 4.53 5.15 -1.42
CA LEU A 75 5.29 5.15 -0.18
C LEU A 75 5.14 6.50 0.51
N GLY A 76 4.90 6.48 1.81
CA GLY A 76 4.73 7.71 2.58
C GLY A 76 4.93 7.52 4.07
N SER A 77 4.91 8.65 4.79
CA SER A 77 4.98 8.64 6.24
C SER A 77 3.79 7.83 6.81
N PRO A 78 4.06 6.84 7.70
CA PRO A 78 2.99 6.05 8.29
C PRO A 78 2.08 6.90 9.17
N ALA A 79 0.82 6.50 9.30
CA ALA A 79 -0.19 7.19 10.11
C ALA A 79 0.11 7.20 11.64
N SER A 80 1.19 6.54 12.08
CA SER A 80 1.62 6.54 13.47
C SER A 80 3.14 6.59 13.57
N GLY A 81 3.67 7.64 14.21
CA GLY A 81 5.10 7.75 14.49
C GLY A 81 5.65 6.63 15.39
N HIS A 82 4.80 5.91 16.13
CA HIS A 82 5.21 4.71 16.88
C HIS A 82 5.74 3.61 15.98
N LEU A 83 5.23 3.50 14.75
CA LEU A 83 5.71 2.55 13.76
C LEU A 83 7.17 2.83 13.41
N GLN A 84 7.48 4.07 13.05
CA GLN A 84 8.84 4.48 12.70
C GLN A 84 9.79 4.31 13.88
N ARG A 85 9.38 4.76 15.08
CA ARG A 85 10.18 4.57 16.30
C ARG A 85 10.40 3.09 16.64
N GLY A 86 9.41 2.22 16.43
CA GLY A 86 9.56 0.80 16.68
C GLY A 86 10.42 0.08 15.64
N ALA A 87 10.52 0.61 14.42
CA ALA A 87 11.34 0.05 13.34
C ALA A 87 12.78 0.56 13.36
N CYS A 88 13.01 1.81 13.76
CA CYS A 88 14.34 2.41 13.88
C CYS A 88 14.32 3.51 14.97
N PRO A 89 14.52 3.18 16.26
CA PRO A 89 14.44 4.16 17.35
C PRO A 89 15.46 5.30 17.23
N GLY A 90 16.68 4.99 16.77
CA GLY A 90 17.77 5.95 16.66
C GLY A 90 17.63 6.94 15.49
N ASP A 91 16.89 6.58 14.46
CA ASP A 91 16.56 7.46 13.34
C ASP A 91 15.20 7.07 12.71
N PRO A 92 14.08 7.47 13.31
CA PRO A 92 12.75 7.14 12.78
C PRO A 92 12.49 7.74 11.40
N SER A 93 13.21 8.81 11.04
CA SER A 93 13.01 9.54 9.77
C SER A 93 13.46 8.73 8.55
N CYS A 94 14.33 7.75 8.72
CA CYS A 94 14.75 6.85 7.63
C CYS A 94 13.70 5.77 7.30
N VAL A 95 12.62 5.65 8.08
CA VAL A 95 11.56 4.66 7.90
C VAL A 95 10.40 5.23 7.08
N ILE A 96 10.01 4.53 6.02
CA ILE A 96 8.86 4.87 5.17
C ILE A 96 7.95 3.65 4.98
N GLU A 97 6.63 3.87 4.89
CA GLU A 97 5.66 2.79 4.68
C GLU A 97 5.29 2.69 3.20
N LEU A 98 5.44 1.50 2.61
CA LEU A 98 4.73 1.13 1.38
C LEU A 98 3.26 0.92 1.76
N ASN A 99 2.45 1.94 1.48
CA ASN A 99 1.13 2.10 2.07
C ASN A 99 -0.03 1.83 1.09
N ARG A 100 0.21 1.87 -0.23
CA ARG A 100 -0.72 1.35 -1.24
C ARG A 100 0.06 0.55 -2.27
N LEU A 101 -0.55 -0.55 -2.67
CA LEU A 101 -0.17 -1.33 -3.82
C LEU A 101 -1.44 -1.76 -4.54
N TRP A 102 -1.54 -1.42 -5.81
CA TRP A 102 -2.56 -1.91 -6.71
C TRP A 102 -1.91 -2.30 -8.03
N VAL A 103 -2.39 -3.38 -8.63
CA VAL A 103 -2.07 -3.83 -9.97
C VAL A 103 -3.39 -4.27 -10.56
N ASP A 104 -3.62 -3.93 -11.83
CA ASP A 104 -4.83 -4.33 -12.54
C ASP A 104 -4.94 -5.86 -12.57
N ASP A 105 -6.15 -6.39 -12.31
CA ASP A 105 -6.39 -7.84 -12.23
C ASP A 105 -6.20 -8.55 -13.57
N ALA A 106 -6.23 -7.81 -14.69
CA ALA A 106 -5.91 -8.34 -16.01
C ALA A 106 -4.41 -8.59 -16.22
N MET A 107 -3.54 -8.13 -15.31
CA MET A 107 -2.09 -8.30 -15.45
C MET A 107 -1.63 -9.73 -15.17
N PRO A 108 -0.56 -10.19 -15.85
CA PRO A 108 -0.02 -11.53 -15.62
C PRO A 108 0.39 -11.80 -14.16
N PRO A 109 0.46 -13.06 -13.74
CA PRO A 109 1.01 -13.44 -12.44
C PRO A 109 2.41 -12.84 -12.20
N ASN A 110 2.72 -12.51 -10.94
CA ASN A 110 3.98 -11.90 -10.50
C ASN A 110 4.22 -10.44 -10.95
N THR A 111 3.30 -9.81 -11.68
CA THR A 111 3.40 -8.40 -12.08
C THR A 111 3.62 -7.49 -10.87
N ALA A 112 2.88 -7.69 -9.78
CA ALA A 112 3.03 -6.89 -8.56
C ALA A 112 4.46 -6.94 -7.98
N SER A 113 5.06 -8.12 -7.85
CA SER A 113 6.44 -8.24 -7.37
C SER A 113 7.46 -7.67 -8.35
N TRP A 114 7.25 -7.87 -9.66
CA TRP A 114 8.11 -7.33 -10.71
C TRP A 114 8.12 -5.80 -10.68
N PHE A 115 6.94 -5.20 -10.58
CA PHE A 115 6.70 -3.76 -10.54
C PHE A 115 7.29 -3.14 -9.28
N VAL A 116 6.89 -3.62 -8.09
CA VAL A 116 7.33 -3.03 -6.83
C VAL A 116 8.84 -3.16 -6.67
N SER A 117 9.47 -4.26 -7.13
CA SER A 117 10.93 -4.39 -7.09
C SER A 117 11.64 -3.31 -7.92
N ARG A 118 11.06 -2.88 -9.05
CA ARG A 118 11.57 -1.81 -9.91
C ARG A 118 11.39 -0.44 -9.27
N ALA A 119 10.20 -0.17 -8.74
CA ALA A 119 9.91 1.05 -8.00
C ALA A 119 10.90 1.24 -6.83
N LEU A 120 11.13 0.18 -6.04
CA LEU A 120 12.06 0.23 -4.90
C LEU A 120 13.53 0.45 -5.30
N ARG A 121 13.94 0.13 -6.54
CA ARG A 121 15.29 0.44 -7.04
C ARG A 121 15.48 1.92 -7.35
N GLN A 122 14.39 2.63 -7.63
CA GLN A 122 14.41 4.08 -7.88
C GLN A 122 14.34 4.90 -6.58
N MET A 123 14.13 4.24 -5.43
CA MET A 123 13.99 4.91 -4.15
C MET A 123 15.33 5.34 -3.56
N PRO A 124 15.39 6.49 -2.87
CA PRO A 124 16.53 6.84 -2.03
C PRO A 124 16.69 5.84 -0.87
N PRO A 125 17.80 5.87 -0.13
CA PRO A 125 18.04 4.95 0.97
C PRO A 125 17.03 5.11 2.11
N ARG A 126 16.20 4.09 2.32
CA ARG A 126 15.15 4.04 3.35
C ARG A 126 15.01 2.63 3.92
N ILE A 127 14.53 2.54 5.15
CA ILE A 127 13.91 1.33 5.67
C ILE A 127 12.46 1.35 5.22
N VAL A 128 12.10 0.44 4.31
CA VAL A 128 10.74 0.34 3.80
C VAL A 128 10.01 -0.73 4.61
N VAL A 129 8.91 -0.33 5.25
CA VAL A 129 8.01 -1.24 5.98
C VAL A 129 6.70 -1.39 5.24
N SER A 130 6.05 -2.54 5.36
CA SER A 130 4.72 -2.75 4.79
C SER A 130 3.93 -3.78 5.59
N TYR A 131 2.61 -3.72 5.43
CA TYR A 131 1.66 -4.56 6.14
C TYR A 131 0.77 -5.28 5.14
N ALA A 132 0.76 -6.62 5.18
CA ALA A 132 -0.22 -7.41 4.45
C ALA A 132 -1.52 -7.51 5.28
N ASP A 133 -2.64 -7.08 4.69
CA ASP A 133 -3.93 -7.07 5.36
C ASP A 133 -4.63 -8.43 5.25
N THR A 134 -4.54 -9.23 6.30
CA THR A 134 -5.17 -10.55 6.38
C THR A 134 -6.70 -10.47 6.29
N ALA A 135 -7.30 -9.30 6.56
CA ALA A 135 -8.74 -9.12 6.38
C ALA A 135 -9.19 -9.32 4.93
N TYR A 136 -8.31 -9.05 3.97
CA TYR A 136 -8.51 -9.18 2.53
C TYR A 136 -7.76 -10.40 1.96
N GLY A 137 -7.36 -11.36 2.81
CA GLY A 137 -6.60 -12.54 2.40
C GLY A 137 -5.15 -12.25 2.01
N HIS A 138 -4.64 -11.04 2.26
CA HIS A 138 -3.27 -10.69 1.92
C HIS A 138 -2.30 -11.24 2.97
N MET A 139 -1.60 -12.32 2.62
CA MET A 139 -0.60 -12.98 3.47
C MET A 139 0.84 -12.55 3.17
N GLY A 140 1.04 -11.58 2.28
CA GLY A 140 2.36 -11.02 1.96
C GLY A 140 3.17 -11.81 0.94
N TYR A 141 2.53 -12.56 0.04
CA TYR A 141 3.20 -13.30 -1.03
C TYR A 141 4.07 -12.39 -1.92
N VAL A 142 3.58 -11.21 -2.27
CA VAL A 142 4.34 -10.21 -3.05
C VAL A 142 5.62 -9.80 -2.31
N TYR A 143 5.55 -9.51 -1.01
CA TYR A 143 6.72 -9.14 -0.20
C TYR A 143 7.73 -10.29 -0.10
N ARG A 144 7.25 -11.53 0.07
CA ARG A 144 8.11 -12.72 0.11
C ARG A 144 8.84 -12.95 -1.22
N ALA A 145 8.15 -12.78 -2.35
CA ALA A 145 8.77 -12.88 -3.68
C ALA A 145 9.89 -11.84 -3.88
N MET A 146 9.75 -10.66 -3.26
CA MET A 146 10.75 -9.59 -3.30
C MET A 146 11.81 -9.69 -2.19
N SER A 147 11.91 -10.82 -1.48
CA SER A 147 12.86 -11.03 -0.38
C SER A 147 12.75 -9.99 0.75
N PHE A 148 11.55 -9.46 1.00
CA PHE A 148 11.31 -8.72 2.24
C PHE A 148 11.49 -9.64 3.44
N ARG A 149 11.98 -9.06 4.52
CA ARG A 149 12.15 -9.71 5.82
C ARG A 149 10.81 -9.74 6.53
N TYR A 150 10.40 -10.93 6.93
CA TYR A 150 9.19 -11.15 7.70
C TYR A 150 9.41 -10.74 9.16
N ALA A 151 8.52 -9.93 9.72
CA ALA A 151 8.65 -9.37 11.08
C ALA A 151 7.50 -9.79 12.01
N GLY A 152 6.84 -10.92 11.72
CA GLY A 152 5.66 -11.39 12.47
C GLY A 152 4.38 -10.69 12.02
N TRP A 153 3.42 -10.53 12.92
CA TRP A 153 2.18 -9.80 12.68
C TRP A 153 1.89 -8.79 13.79
N THR A 154 0.97 -7.86 13.55
CA THR A 154 0.52 -6.93 14.59
C THR A 154 -0.09 -7.70 15.75
N ASP A 155 0.21 -7.26 16.97
CA ASP A 155 -0.32 -7.86 18.21
C ASP A 155 0.20 -9.28 18.53
N MET A 156 1.24 -9.75 17.83
CA MET A 156 1.88 -11.05 18.09
C MET A 156 2.34 -11.23 19.55
N GLU A 157 2.85 -10.16 20.18
CA GLU A 157 3.33 -10.19 21.57
C GLU A 157 2.22 -9.92 22.60
N ARG A 158 0.99 -9.61 22.15
CA ARG A 158 -0.09 -9.28 23.07
C ARG A 158 -0.69 -10.53 23.69
N ARG A 159 -0.84 -10.50 25.02
CA ARG A 159 -1.60 -11.50 25.78
C ARG A 159 -3.12 -11.40 25.56
N THR A 160 -3.62 -10.20 25.29
CA THR A 160 -5.04 -9.94 25.05
C THR A 160 -5.30 -9.52 23.60
N PRO A 161 -6.40 -9.99 22.98
CA PRO A 161 -6.75 -9.57 21.63
C PRO A 161 -6.89 -8.05 21.51
N ARG A 162 -6.38 -7.49 20.41
CA ARG A 162 -6.66 -6.10 20.08
C ARG A 162 -8.07 -5.97 19.51
N LEU A 163 -8.82 -5.02 20.04
CA LEU A 163 -10.14 -4.64 19.53
C LEU A 163 -10.02 -3.35 18.73
N ASP A 164 -10.76 -3.29 17.62
CA ASP A 164 -11.09 -2.04 16.92
C ASP A 164 -12.50 -1.61 17.36
N TYR A 165 -12.67 -0.31 17.56
CA TYR A 165 -13.93 0.30 17.95
C TYR A 165 -14.60 0.88 16.71
N VAL A 166 -15.83 0.47 16.42
CA VAL A 166 -16.58 0.95 15.25
C VAL A 166 -17.22 2.30 15.57
N PRO A 167 -16.76 3.42 14.99
CA PRO A 167 -17.24 4.75 15.36
C PRO A 167 -18.71 4.95 14.95
N LEU A 168 -19.44 5.80 15.67
CA LEU A 168 -20.86 6.08 15.36
C LEU A 168 -21.05 6.67 13.96
N ARG A 169 -20.09 7.48 13.49
CA ARG A 169 -20.17 8.24 12.23
C ARG A 169 -19.27 7.69 11.10
N GLY A 170 -18.93 6.40 11.17
CA GLY A 170 -17.93 5.81 10.26
C GLY A 170 -16.52 6.34 10.53
N GLY A 171 -15.55 5.98 9.69
CA GLY A 171 -14.15 6.44 9.84
C GLY A 171 -13.23 5.44 10.55
N HIS A 172 -12.10 5.91 11.08
CA HIS A 172 -11.10 5.05 11.73
C HIS A 172 -11.45 4.75 13.19
N SER A 173 -10.99 3.62 13.73
CA SER A 173 -11.20 3.29 15.15
C SER A 173 -10.68 4.35 16.14
N ARG A 174 -9.74 5.21 15.74
CA ARG A 174 -9.30 6.35 16.59
C ARG A 174 -10.38 7.42 16.75
N GLU A 175 -11.31 7.53 15.80
CA GLU A 175 -12.42 8.48 15.84
C GLU A 175 -13.53 8.05 16.80
N ALA A 176 -13.58 6.76 17.15
CA ALA A 176 -14.48 6.24 18.17
C ALA A 176 -14.28 6.92 19.53
N THR A 177 -13.04 7.29 19.86
CA THR A 177 -12.72 8.02 21.09
C THR A 177 -13.36 9.41 21.14
N ARG A 178 -13.67 10.02 19.99
CA ARG A 178 -14.30 11.34 19.89
C ARG A 178 -15.82 11.27 19.68
N SER A 179 -16.28 10.28 18.91
CA SER A 179 -17.68 10.17 18.46
C SER A 179 -18.50 9.10 19.19
N GLY A 180 -17.90 8.37 20.11
CA GLY A 180 -18.47 7.13 20.66
C GLY A 180 -18.33 5.96 19.67
N TYR A 181 -18.67 4.75 20.13
CA TYR A 181 -18.65 3.53 19.30
C TYR A 181 -19.94 2.74 19.45
N ARG A 182 -20.34 2.02 18.39
CA ARG A 182 -21.51 1.12 18.42
C ARG A 182 -21.15 -0.25 18.95
N GLU A 183 -20.01 -0.76 18.49
CA GLU A 183 -19.56 -2.11 18.79
C GLU A 183 -18.03 -2.18 18.84
N THR A 184 -17.53 -3.25 19.44
CA THR A 184 -16.11 -3.61 19.41
C THR A 184 -15.92 -4.88 18.60
N VAL A 185 -14.99 -4.83 17.65
CA VAL A 185 -14.68 -5.95 16.76
C VAL A 185 -13.23 -6.34 16.98
N ARG A 186 -12.94 -7.63 17.07
CA ARG A 186 -11.56 -8.10 17.14
C ARG A 186 -10.82 -7.67 15.86
N ARG A 187 -9.72 -6.94 16.04
CA ARG A 187 -8.87 -6.52 14.92
C ARG A 187 -8.19 -7.74 14.30
N ARG A 188 -8.29 -7.86 12.98
CA ARG A 188 -7.53 -8.86 12.24
C ARG A 188 -6.05 -8.45 12.20
N PRO A 189 -5.13 -9.35 12.57
CA PRO A 189 -3.72 -9.02 12.66
C PRO A 189 -3.14 -8.81 11.26
N LYS A 190 -2.38 -7.73 11.05
CA LYS A 190 -1.70 -7.47 9.78
C LYS A 190 -0.29 -8.06 9.81
N VAL A 191 0.11 -8.72 8.74
CA VAL A 191 1.43 -9.34 8.63
C VAL A 191 2.48 -8.28 8.32
N LYS A 192 3.59 -8.24 9.08
CA LYS A 192 4.63 -7.21 8.99
C LYS A 192 5.77 -7.67 8.10
N TYR A 193 6.19 -6.81 7.18
CA TYR A 193 7.36 -7.02 6.33
C TYR A 193 8.22 -5.76 6.26
N TRP A 194 9.51 -5.93 6.05
CA TRP A 194 10.42 -4.81 5.82
C TRP A 194 11.57 -5.15 4.86
N THR A 195 12.13 -4.12 4.24
CA THR A 195 13.34 -4.20 3.42
C THR A 195 14.10 -2.88 3.47
N THR A 196 15.21 -2.77 2.74
CA THR A 196 15.98 -1.54 2.61
C THR A 196 16.24 -1.19 1.15
N THR A 197 16.22 0.11 0.86
CA THR A 197 16.52 0.69 -0.47
C THR A 197 17.87 1.43 -0.47
N GLY A 198 18.32 1.88 -1.63
CA GLY A 198 19.64 2.47 -1.84
C GLY A 198 20.69 1.47 -2.34
N ASP A 199 21.94 1.91 -2.37
CA ASP A 199 23.07 1.10 -2.82
C ASP A 199 23.39 -0.07 -1.88
N ARG A 200 24.40 -0.88 -2.23
CA ARG A 200 24.76 -2.06 -1.43
C ARG A 200 25.27 -1.71 -0.02
N ARG A 201 25.99 -0.59 0.15
CA ARG A 201 26.54 -0.14 1.44
C ARG A 201 25.43 0.46 2.31
N GLU A 202 24.59 1.30 1.72
CA GLU A 202 23.47 1.96 2.37
C GLU A 202 22.44 0.96 2.87
N ARG A 203 22.06 -0.03 2.04
CA ARG A 203 21.13 -1.09 2.44
C ARG A 203 21.63 -1.89 3.65
N ARG A 204 22.93 -2.19 3.70
CA ARG A 204 23.55 -2.88 4.85
C ARG A 204 23.54 -2.01 6.12
N ARG A 205 23.85 -0.72 5.98
CA ARG A 205 23.77 0.24 7.10
C ARG A 205 22.35 0.31 7.66
N LEU A 206 21.37 0.53 6.79
CA LEU A 206 19.95 0.62 7.18
C LEU A 206 19.45 -0.67 7.80
N ALA A 207 19.87 -1.83 7.30
CA ALA A 207 19.47 -3.13 7.86
C ALA A 207 20.01 -3.33 9.29
N ARG A 208 21.17 -2.75 9.64
CA ARG A 208 21.71 -2.77 11.01
C ARG A 208 20.98 -1.80 11.95
N LEU A 209 20.43 -0.72 11.40
CA LEU A 209 19.65 0.26 12.17
C LEU A 209 18.22 -0.23 12.45
N CYS A 210 17.69 -1.08 11.58
CA CYS A 210 16.34 -1.59 11.75
C CYS A 210 16.26 -2.58 12.92
N THR A 211 15.37 -2.30 13.86
CA THR A 211 15.12 -3.14 15.05
C THR A 211 14.02 -4.18 14.83
N TRP A 212 13.33 -4.16 13.69
CA TRP A 212 12.37 -5.21 13.37
C TRP A 212 13.07 -6.54 13.10
N PRO A 213 12.52 -7.67 13.60
CA PRO A 213 13.14 -8.96 13.39
C PRO A 213 13.05 -9.40 11.93
N SER A 214 13.86 -10.39 11.57
CA SER A 214 13.81 -11.12 10.31
C SER A 214 13.51 -12.58 10.63
N LEU A 215 12.25 -12.87 10.90
CA LEU A 215 11.75 -14.20 11.29
C LEU A 215 11.59 -15.11 10.07
N ASP A 216 11.50 -16.41 10.30
CA ASP A 216 11.13 -17.40 9.29
C ASP A 216 9.61 -17.65 9.34
N TRP A 217 8.93 -17.33 8.24
CA TRP A 217 7.48 -17.51 8.11
C TRP A 217 7.09 -19.00 7.97
N ARG A 218 8.03 -19.90 7.70
CA ARG A 218 7.76 -21.36 7.65
C ARG A 218 7.65 -21.94 9.06
N THR A 219 8.50 -21.49 9.98
CA THR A 219 8.49 -21.94 11.37
C THR A 219 7.43 -21.21 12.19
N LEU A 220 7.19 -19.92 11.88
CA LEU A 220 6.15 -19.12 12.51
C LEU A 220 5.26 -18.49 11.42
N PRO A 221 4.28 -19.23 10.89
CA PRO A 221 3.45 -18.73 9.82
C PRO A 221 2.51 -17.61 10.27
N PRO A 222 2.20 -16.66 9.37
CA PRO A 222 1.14 -15.70 9.63
C PRO A 222 -0.18 -16.41 9.91
N PRO A 223 -1.00 -15.90 10.85
CA PRO A 223 -2.25 -16.55 11.23
C PRO A 223 -3.20 -16.61 10.03
N THR A 224 -3.62 -17.81 9.64
CA THR A 224 -4.53 -18.10 8.51
C THR A 224 -6.00 -18.12 8.93
N GLU A 225 -6.29 -18.56 10.15
CA GLU A 225 -7.64 -18.61 10.70
C GLU A 225 -7.86 -17.47 11.70
N HIS A 226 -8.99 -16.80 11.57
CA HIS A 226 -9.41 -15.76 12.49
C HIS A 226 -10.73 -16.19 13.11
N ARG A 227 -10.69 -16.69 14.35
CA ARG A 227 -11.90 -17.01 15.10
C ARG A 227 -12.73 -15.74 15.29
N HIS A 228 -13.91 -15.70 14.68
CA HIS A 228 -14.98 -14.78 15.04
C HIS A 228 -15.40 -15.09 16.48
N HIS A 229 -14.85 -14.38 17.45
CA HIS A 229 -15.44 -14.37 18.79
C HIS A 229 -16.49 -13.28 18.79
N ARG A 230 -17.77 -13.67 18.89
CA ARG A 230 -18.79 -12.72 19.35
C ARG A 230 -18.35 -12.30 20.75
N VAL A 231 -18.09 -11.00 20.92
CA VAL A 231 -17.93 -10.43 22.26
C VAL A 231 -19.29 -10.64 22.94
N ARG A 232 -19.30 -11.47 23.97
CA ARG A 232 -20.49 -11.65 24.84
C ARG A 232 -20.69 -10.40 25.68
#